data_AF-A0A1Q3UZR8-F1
#
_entry.id   AF-A0A1Q3UZR8-F1
#
_cell.length_a   1.000
_cell.length_b   1.000
_cell.length_c   1.000
_cell.angle_alpha   90.00
_cell.angle_beta   90.00
_cell.angle_gamma   90.00
#
_symmetry.space_group_name_H-M   'P 1'
#
loop_
_entity.id
_entity.type
_entity.pdbx_description
1 polymer ?
#
loop_
_entity_poly.entity_id
_entity_poly.type
_entity_poly.pdbx_seq_one_letter_code
_entity_poly.pdbx_strand_id
1 'polypeptide(L)'
;MTGDLANMVRRLRALLPTRWFPDDAPVLRSLLSGLGSTWAWVHEGTGYVGLQLRVATASDIWLDSMASDLCGRWIRRRRRESDDHLRSRLSSELLRERGTREGVRRAVVDLTGREPSIFEPALPSDTGAYGTHPESRGGLAYGVAGGWGNLSLPFQCFVTAYRPHGTGIASVSGWCCPGGAYGQGAMEYANIELMEDLVSDAEILATIARTMPVAATAWTRLSD
;
A
#
# COMPACT_ATOMS: atom_id res chain seq x y z
N MET A 1 -14.22 31.69 -14.64
CA MET A 1 -14.53 30.46 -13.89
C MET A 1 -15.41 30.83 -12.70
N THR A 2 -16.03 29.87 -12.00
CA THR A 2 -16.75 30.15 -10.75
C THR A 2 -15.74 30.13 -9.61
N GLY A 3 -15.82 31.06 -8.65
CA GLY A 3 -14.87 31.09 -7.53
C GLY A 3 -13.65 31.99 -7.72
N ASP A 4 -13.34 32.40 -8.95
CA ASP A 4 -12.16 33.25 -9.22
C ASP A 4 -12.36 34.72 -8.79
N LEU A 5 -11.26 35.50 -8.76
CA LEU A 5 -11.28 36.89 -8.34
C LEU A 5 -12.29 37.74 -9.14
N ALA A 6 -12.32 37.58 -10.47
CA ALA A 6 -13.23 38.33 -11.33
C ALA A 6 -14.70 37.99 -11.03
N ASN A 7 -15.00 36.72 -10.75
CA ASN A 7 -16.30 36.24 -10.33
C ASN A 7 -16.73 36.88 -8.99
N MET A 8 -15.83 36.89 -8.01
CA MET A 8 -16.08 37.46 -6.68
C MET A 8 -16.28 38.97 -6.74
N VAL A 9 -15.43 39.71 -7.45
CA VAL A 9 -15.58 41.15 -7.65
C VAL A 9 -16.91 41.48 -8.33
N ARG A 10 -17.30 40.72 -9.36
CA ARG A 10 -18.59 40.89 -10.02
C ARG A 10 -19.76 40.65 -9.07
N ARG A 11 -19.70 39.60 -8.24
CA ARG A 11 -20.73 39.31 -7.23
C ARG A 11 -20.82 40.41 -6.18
N LEU A 12 -19.70 40.90 -5.67
CA LEU A 12 -19.65 41.99 -4.70
C LEU A 12 -20.18 43.30 -5.31
N ARG A 13 -19.81 43.63 -6.55
CA ARG A 13 -20.33 44.82 -7.25
C ARG A 13 -21.84 44.75 -7.48
N ALA A 14 -22.38 43.55 -7.75
CA ALA A 14 -23.82 43.35 -7.92
C ALA A 14 -24.65 43.58 -6.64
N LEU A 15 -24.01 43.56 -5.46
CA LEU A 15 -24.65 43.88 -4.18
C LEU A 15 -24.72 45.39 -3.90
N LEU A 16 -23.96 46.20 -4.65
CA LEU A 16 -23.95 47.66 -4.48
C LEU A 16 -25.09 48.32 -5.27
N PRO A 17 -25.68 49.41 -4.75
CA PRO A 17 -26.67 50.18 -5.49
C PRO A 17 -26.11 50.72 -6.81
N THR A 18 -26.84 50.52 -7.91
CA THR A 18 -26.38 50.82 -9.28
C THR A 18 -26.10 52.30 -9.55
N ARG A 19 -26.63 53.22 -8.75
CA ARG A 19 -26.49 54.68 -8.97
C ARG A 19 -25.51 55.38 -8.02
N TRP A 20 -24.90 54.65 -7.08
CA TRP A 20 -24.02 55.27 -6.08
C TRP A 20 -22.59 55.48 -6.57
N PHE A 21 -22.17 54.71 -7.58
CA PHE A 21 -20.81 54.72 -8.07
C PHE A 21 -20.80 54.90 -9.58
N PRO A 22 -19.83 55.64 -10.14
CA PRO A 22 -19.67 55.78 -11.58
C PRO A 22 -19.29 54.45 -12.22
N ASP A 23 -19.47 54.35 -13.54
CA ASP A 23 -19.13 53.14 -14.30
C ASP A 23 -17.64 52.80 -14.19
N ASP A 24 -16.79 53.82 -14.28
CA ASP A 24 -15.35 53.73 -14.01
C ASP A 24 -15.03 54.25 -12.59
N ALA A 25 -14.75 53.31 -11.68
CA ALA A 25 -14.46 53.57 -10.28
C ALA A 25 -13.21 52.79 -9.83
N PRO A 26 -12.00 53.26 -10.12
CA PRO A 26 -10.76 52.48 -9.91
C PRO A 26 -10.48 52.18 -8.43
N VAL A 27 -10.75 53.13 -7.52
CA VAL A 27 -10.57 52.92 -6.07
C VAL A 27 -11.53 51.87 -5.53
N LEU A 28 -12.81 51.96 -5.91
CA LEU A 28 -13.82 50.96 -5.56
C LEU A 28 -13.41 49.59 -6.11
N ARG A 29 -12.96 49.52 -7.36
CA ARG A 29 -12.49 48.27 -7.96
C ARG A 29 -11.35 47.66 -7.15
N SER A 30 -10.36 48.45 -6.75
CA SER A 30 -9.25 47.95 -5.92
C SER A 30 -9.71 47.45 -4.56
N LEU A 31 -10.62 48.16 -3.89
CA LEU A 31 -11.20 47.73 -2.62
C LEU A 31 -11.97 46.41 -2.77
N LEU A 32 -12.84 46.31 -3.78
CA LEU A 32 -13.60 45.10 -4.07
C LEU A 32 -12.70 43.94 -4.48
N SER A 33 -11.60 44.20 -5.19
CA SER A 33 -10.60 43.17 -5.50
C SER A 33 -9.90 42.64 -4.24
N GLY A 34 -9.59 43.50 -3.26
CA GLY A 34 -9.04 43.07 -1.97
C GLY A 34 -10.00 42.18 -1.18
N LEU A 35 -11.29 42.54 -1.12
CA LEU A 35 -12.30 41.69 -0.49
C LEU A 35 -12.56 40.40 -1.30
N GLY A 36 -12.61 40.52 -2.62
CA GLY A 36 -12.84 39.43 -3.55
C GLY A 36 -11.73 38.40 -3.55
N SER A 37 -10.47 38.79 -3.30
CA SER A 37 -9.35 37.85 -3.21
C SER A 37 -9.47 36.93 -2.00
N THR A 38 -9.91 37.46 -0.85
CA THR A 38 -10.19 36.63 0.35
C THR A 38 -11.29 35.62 0.06
N TRP A 39 -12.39 36.04 -0.58
CA TRP A 39 -13.47 35.12 -0.95
C TRP A 39 -13.05 34.07 -1.98
N ALA A 40 -12.22 34.45 -2.95
CA ALA A 40 -11.69 33.52 -3.94
C ALA A 40 -10.78 32.48 -3.28
N TRP A 41 -9.91 32.90 -2.37
CA TRP A 41 -9.05 32.02 -1.59
C TRP A 41 -9.85 31.03 -0.72
N VAL A 42 -10.89 31.50 -0.02
CA VAL A 42 -11.78 30.61 0.75
C VAL A 42 -12.46 29.59 -0.17
N HIS A 43 -12.97 30.03 -1.33
CA HIS A 43 -13.60 29.14 -2.28
C HIS A 43 -12.63 28.08 -2.82
N GLU A 44 -11.41 28.47 -3.19
CA GLU A 44 -10.34 27.54 -3.57
C GLU A 44 -10.04 26.55 -2.44
N GLY A 45 -9.93 27.04 -1.20
CA GLY A 45 -9.74 26.20 -0.01
C GLY A 45 -10.85 25.17 0.19
N THR A 46 -12.12 25.53 -0.02
CA THR A 46 -13.23 24.56 0.06
C THR A 46 -13.15 23.48 -1.04
N GLY A 47 -12.68 23.85 -2.23
CA GLY A 47 -12.41 22.89 -3.31
C GLY A 47 -11.30 21.92 -2.93
N TYR A 48 -10.19 22.43 -2.38
CA TYR A 48 -9.10 21.62 -1.87
C TYR A 48 -9.57 20.65 -0.79
N VAL A 49 -10.26 21.13 0.26
CA VAL A 49 -10.80 20.28 1.32
C VAL A 49 -11.73 19.21 0.76
N GLY A 50 -12.57 19.55 -0.23
CA GLY A 50 -13.43 18.58 -0.92
C GLY A 50 -12.68 17.42 -1.56
N LEU A 51 -11.50 17.68 -2.16
CA LEU A 51 -10.62 16.63 -2.70
C LEU A 51 -10.06 15.74 -1.59
N GLN A 52 -9.81 16.29 -0.41
CA GLN A 52 -9.27 15.54 0.72
C GLN A 52 -10.32 14.67 1.44
N LEU A 53 -11.58 14.65 1.02
CA LEU A 53 -12.64 13.84 1.67
C LEU A 53 -12.73 12.40 1.14
N ARG A 54 -12.05 12.06 0.04
CA ARG A 54 -12.13 10.74 -0.58
C ARG A 54 -10.74 10.17 -0.80
N VAL A 55 -10.54 8.89 -0.49
CA VAL A 55 -9.27 8.16 -0.73
C VAL A 55 -8.80 8.31 -2.18
N ALA A 56 -9.74 8.34 -3.14
CA ALA A 56 -9.45 8.51 -4.56
C ALA A 56 -8.73 9.83 -4.91
N THR A 57 -8.95 10.89 -4.15
CA THR A 57 -8.49 12.26 -4.47
C THR A 57 -7.64 12.88 -3.38
N ALA A 58 -7.57 12.27 -2.20
CA ALA A 58 -6.74 12.76 -1.11
C ALA A 58 -5.25 12.69 -1.48
N SER A 59 -4.50 13.65 -0.96
CA SER A 59 -3.06 13.83 -1.17
C SER A 59 -2.33 14.09 0.15
N ASP A 60 -1.02 13.91 0.11
CA ASP A 60 -0.10 14.28 1.20
C ASP A 60 -0.51 13.67 2.56
N ILE A 61 -0.45 14.48 3.62
CA ILE A 61 -0.76 14.10 5.00
C ILE A 61 -2.22 13.65 5.19
N TRP A 62 -3.14 14.08 4.33
CA TRP A 62 -4.54 13.68 4.43
C TRP A 62 -4.72 12.23 4.00
N LEU A 63 -4.02 11.81 2.95
CA LEU A 63 -3.98 10.42 2.54
C LEU A 63 -3.33 9.53 3.61
N ASP A 64 -2.27 10.02 4.25
CA ASP A 64 -1.60 9.31 5.36
C ASP A 64 -2.52 9.16 6.58
N SER A 65 -3.29 10.21 6.90
CA SER A 65 -4.25 10.20 8.00
C SER A 65 -5.38 9.21 7.72
N MET A 66 -5.93 9.21 6.49
CA MET A 66 -6.92 8.21 6.07
C MET A 66 -6.40 6.78 6.14
N ALA A 67 -5.16 6.54 5.71
CA ALA A 67 -4.54 5.22 5.81
C ALA A 67 -4.43 4.76 7.27
N SER A 68 -4.06 5.68 8.18
CA SER A 68 -4.01 5.39 9.61
C SER A 68 -5.38 5.12 10.22
N ASP A 69 -6.42 5.84 9.82
CA ASP A 69 -7.77 5.65 10.37
C ASP A 69 -8.41 4.35 9.88
N LEU A 70 -8.21 4.01 8.60
CA LEU A 70 -8.85 2.86 7.97
C LEU A 70 -8.08 1.55 8.17
N CYS A 71 -6.75 1.60 8.20
CA CYS A 71 -5.88 0.43 8.27
C CYS A 71 -4.93 0.47 9.47
N GLY A 72 -5.11 1.41 10.40
CA GLY A 72 -4.31 1.49 11.61
C GLY A 72 -2.82 1.67 11.31
N ARG A 73 -1.99 0.88 12.00
CA ARG A 73 -0.53 0.92 11.82
C ARG A 73 -0.03 0.01 10.71
N TRP A 74 -0.91 -0.71 10.01
CA TRP A 74 -0.54 -1.75 9.05
C TRP A 74 -0.20 -1.20 7.66
N ILE A 75 -0.88 -0.13 7.25
CA ILE A 75 -0.52 0.63 6.05
C ILE A 75 0.05 1.96 6.50
N ARG A 76 1.32 2.18 6.15
CA ARG A 76 2.02 3.44 6.32
C ARG A 76 2.78 3.74 5.05
N ARG A 77 2.93 5.04 4.78
CA ARG A 77 3.75 5.52 3.68
C ARG A 77 5.18 5.03 3.84
N ARG A 78 5.68 4.35 2.82
CA ARG A 78 7.09 3.97 2.72
C ARG A 78 7.93 5.19 2.40
N ARG A 79 9.23 5.10 2.63
CA ARG A 79 10.15 6.20 2.32
C ARG A 79 10.05 6.53 0.83
N ARG A 80 9.84 7.81 0.49
CA ARG A 80 9.71 8.32 -0.89
C ARG A 80 8.54 7.69 -1.69
N GLU A 81 7.58 7.06 -1.03
CA GLU A 81 6.40 6.54 -1.71
C GLU A 81 5.48 7.68 -2.17
N SER A 82 5.11 7.65 -3.46
CA SER A 82 4.17 8.61 -4.03
C SER A 82 2.74 8.35 -3.57
N ASP A 83 1.90 9.38 -3.64
CA ASP A 83 0.48 9.28 -3.27
C ASP A 83 -0.25 8.20 -4.07
N ASP A 84 0.09 8.01 -5.34
CA ASP A 84 -0.53 7.01 -6.20
C ASP A 84 -0.22 5.59 -5.75
N HIS A 85 1.03 5.32 -5.34
CA HIS A 85 1.45 4.02 -4.83
C HIS A 85 0.79 3.72 -3.47
N LEU A 86 0.79 4.70 -2.56
CA LEU A 86 0.12 4.56 -1.27
C LEU A 86 -1.38 4.32 -1.44
N ARG A 87 -2.04 5.09 -2.33
CA ARG A 87 -3.47 4.94 -2.61
C ARG A 87 -3.80 3.59 -3.20
N SER A 88 -2.97 3.09 -4.11
CA SER A 88 -3.12 1.75 -4.69
C SER A 88 -3.05 0.67 -3.60
N ARG A 89 -2.02 0.72 -2.74
CA ARG A 89 -1.89 -0.21 -1.60
C ARG A 89 -3.06 -0.12 -0.63
N LEU A 90 -3.47 1.09 -0.25
CA LEU A 90 -4.61 1.32 0.64
C LEU A 90 -5.90 0.74 0.03
N SER A 91 -6.14 0.99 -1.25
CA SER A 91 -7.33 0.50 -1.95
C SER A 91 -7.36 -1.03 -2.02
N SER A 92 -6.23 -1.66 -2.34
CA SER A 92 -6.08 -3.12 -2.35
C SER A 92 -6.28 -3.72 -0.96
N GLU A 93 -5.80 -3.04 0.09
CA GLU A 93 -5.91 -3.51 1.47
C GLU A 93 -7.34 -3.44 2.01
N LEU A 94 -8.11 -2.40 1.63
CA LEU A 94 -9.50 -2.22 2.04
C LEU A 94 -10.42 -3.32 1.51
N LEU A 95 -10.15 -3.81 0.32
CA LEU A 95 -10.93 -4.84 -0.36
C LEU A 95 -10.29 -6.23 -0.29
N ARG A 96 -9.24 -6.38 0.52
CA ARG A 96 -8.47 -7.61 0.59
C ARG A 96 -9.28 -8.75 1.22
N GLU A 97 -9.27 -9.88 0.52
CA GLU A 97 -9.79 -11.15 1.03
C GLU A 97 -8.96 -11.63 2.24
N ARG A 98 -9.64 -12.10 3.29
CA ARG A 98 -9.02 -12.65 4.50
C ARG A 98 -9.73 -13.92 4.93
N GLY A 99 -9.04 -14.72 5.74
CA GLY A 99 -9.58 -15.94 6.31
C GLY A 99 -9.60 -17.13 5.35
N THR A 100 -8.99 -17.01 4.17
CA THR A 100 -8.94 -18.05 3.16
C THR A 100 -7.49 -18.29 2.72
N ARG A 101 -7.22 -19.49 2.19
CA ARG A 101 -5.93 -19.81 1.56
C ARG A 101 -5.55 -18.77 0.51
N GLU A 102 -6.49 -18.42 -0.35
CA GLU A 102 -6.28 -17.46 -1.44
C GLU A 102 -5.99 -16.06 -0.90
N GLY A 103 -6.66 -15.64 0.17
CA GLY A 103 -6.39 -14.36 0.84
C GLY A 103 -4.96 -14.27 1.37
N VAL A 104 -4.48 -15.30 2.07
CA VAL A 104 -3.09 -15.38 2.56
C VAL A 104 -2.11 -15.38 1.38
N ARG A 105 -2.39 -16.20 0.36
CA ARG A 105 -1.59 -16.34 -0.85
C ARG A 105 -1.39 -15.01 -1.56
N ARG A 106 -2.48 -14.34 -1.94
CA ARG A 106 -2.46 -13.01 -2.56
C ARG A 106 -1.77 -11.98 -1.68
N ALA A 107 -2.00 -12.05 -0.37
CA ALA A 107 -1.42 -11.08 0.54
C ALA A 107 0.11 -11.12 0.60
N VAL A 108 0.67 -12.33 0.59
CA VAL A 108 2.12 -12.53 0.54
C VAL A 108 2.66 -12.17 -0.84
N VAL A 109 2.00 -12.58 -1.92
CA VAL A 109 2.42 -12.24 -3.30
C VAL A 109 2.45 -10.74 -3.53
N ASP A 110 1.42 -10.01 -3.13
CA ASP A 110 1.38 -8.54 -3.29
C ASP A 110 2.48 -7.84 -2.48
N LEU A 111 2.96 -8.47 -1.40
CA LEU A 111 4.03 -7.94 -0.57
C LEU A 111 5.42 -8.29 -1.11
N THR A 112 5.66 -9.55 -1.49
CA THR A 112 6.99 -10.08 -1.80
C THR A 112 7.23 -10.32 -3.28
N GLY A 113 6.19 -10.26 -4.11
CA GLY A 113 6.21 -10.68 -5.51
C GLY A 113 6.39 -12.19 -5.70
N ARG A 114 6.34 -12.99 -4.63
CA ARG A 114 6.63 -14.43 -4.66
C ARG A 114 5.52 -15.25 -4.05
N GLU A 115 5.21 -16.33 -4.74
CA GLU A 115 4.17 -17.29 -4.37
C GLU A 115 4.57 -18.09 -3.12
N PRO A 116 3.83 -18.02 -1.99
CA PRO A 116 4.11 -18.87 -0.84
C PRO A 116 3.64 -20.30 -1.09
N SER A 117 4.29 -21.27 -0.44
CA SER A 117 3.77 -22.63 -0.34
C SER A 117 2.92 -22.76 0.93
N ILE A 118 1.65 -23.11 0.78
CA ILE A 118 0.69 -23.26 1.90
C ILE A 118 0.23 -24.71 1.95
N PHE A 119 0.37 -25.33 3.11
CA PHE A 119 -0.05 -26.70 3.40
C PHE A 119 -1.04 -26.72 4.57
N GLU A 120 -2.22 -27.29 4.35
CA GLU A 120 -3.30 -27.42 5.32
C GLU A 120 -3.51 -28.91 5.69
N PRO A 121 -3.12 -29.34 6.91
CA PRO A 121 -3.31 -30.70 7.42
C PRO A 121 -4.72 -31.29 7.32
N ALA A 122 -5.74 -30.44 7.33
CA ALA A 122 -7.14 -30.86 7.28
C ALA A 122 -7.67 -30.97 5.84
N LEU A 123 -6.89 -30.54 4.84
CA LEU A 123 -7.30 -30.58 3.44
C LEU A 123 -6.75 -31.86 2.76
N PRO A 124 -7.60 -32.80 2.33
CA PRO A 124 -7.14 -34.06 1.75
C PRO A 124 -6.27 -33.91 0.50
N SER A 125 -6.46 -32.84 -0.28
CA SER A 125 -5.64 -32.57 -1.47
C SER A 125 -4.19 -32.20 -1.14
N ASP A 126 -3.95 -31.68 0.07
CA ASP A 126 -2.62 -31.32 0.54
C ASP A 126 -1.93 -32.52 1.21
N THR A 127 -2.68 -33.29 2.01
CA THR A 127 -2.13 -34.47 2.71
C THR A 127 -2.00 -35.70 1.82
N GLY A 128 -2.79 -35.83 0.75
CA GLY A 128 -2.80 -37.04 -0.09
C GLY A 128 -3.51 -38.24 0.56
N ALA A 129 -3.47 -39.40 -0.11
CA ALA A 129 -4.11 -40.65 0.32
C ALA A 129 -3.19 -41.87 0.12
N TYR A 130 -3.52 -42.98 0.80
CA TYR A 130 -2.89 -44.28 0.55
C TYR A 130 -3.45 -44.89 -0.75
N GLY A 131 -2.55 -45.25 -1.67
CA GLY A 131 -2.89 -45.83 -2.97
C GLY A 131 -2.93 -44.79 -4.09
N THR A 132 -2.25 -45.08 -5.20
CA THR A 132 -2.16 -44.20 -6.38
C THR A 132 -3.42 -44.29 -7.23
N HIS A 133 -4.13 -43.17 -7.48
CA HIS A 133 -5.00 -43.06 -8.66
C HIS A 133 -4.16 -42.52 -9.84
N PRO A 134 -4.24 -43.10 -11.05
CA PRO A 134 -3.37 -42.76 -12.19
C PRO A 134 -3.43 -41.28 -12.61
N GLU A 135 -4.51 -40.59 -12.26
CA GLU A 135 -4.75 -39.17 -12.60
C GLU A 135 -4.58 -38.22 -11.41
N SER A 136 -4.38 -38.74 -10.18
CA SER A 136 -4.23 -37.91 -8.97
C SER A 136 -2.75 -37.81 -8.57
N ARG A 137 -2.21 -36.59 -8.50
CA ARG A 137 -0.86 -36.29 -8.01
C ARG A 137 -0.71 -36.44 -6.48
N GLY A 138 -1.26 -37.50 -5.89
CA GLY A 138 -1.46 -37.61 -4.44
C GLY A 138 -1.06 -38.95 -3.85
N GLY A 139 0.13 -39.45 -4.18
CA GLY A 139 0.70 -40.62 -3.48
C GLY A 139 1.47 -40.17 -2.25
N LEU A 140 0.97 -40.47 -1.05
CA LEU A 140 1.75 -40.39 0.18
C LEU A 140 2.84 -41.46 0.17
N ALA A 141 4.10 -41.07 0.37
CA ALA A 141 5.21 -42.00 0.52
C ALA A 141 5.97 -41.67 1.80
N TYR A 142 5.98 -42.60 2.75
CA TYR A 142 6.58 -42.40 4.07
C TYR A 142 8.04 -41.97 3.95
N GLY A 143 8.37 -40.77 4.45
CA GLY A 143 9.72 -40.20 4.39
C GLY A 143 10.19 -39.76 3.00
N VAL A 144 9.32 -39.77 1.97
CA VAL A 144 9.70 -39.49 0.58
C VAL A 144 8.87 -38.37 -0.05
N ALA A 145 7.54 -38.39 0.10
CA ALA A 145 6.66 -37.42 -0.54
C ALA A 145 5.32 -37.24 0.20
N GLY A 146 4.78 -36.03 0.10
CA GLY A 146 3.52 -35.63 0.72
C GLY A 146 3.67 -35.04 2.13
N GLY A 147 2.56 -34.61 2.72
CA GLY A 147 2.52 -34.04 4.06
C GLY A 147 1.54 -34.79 4.97
N TRP A 148 1.89 -34.91 6.25
CA TRP A 148 1.04 -35.58 7.23
C TRP A 148 0.30 -34.53 8.07
N GLY A 149 -1.00 -34.74 8.22
CA GLY A 149 -1.85 -33.92 9.07
C GLY A 149 -2.30 -34.65 10.33
N ASN A 150 -2.62 -33.89 11.38
CA ASN A 150 -3.27 -34.42 12.57
C ASN A 150 -4.61 -33.69 12.78
N LEU A 151 -5.73 -34.40 12.65
CA LEU A 151 -7.07 -33.84 12.84
C LEU A 151 -7.37 -33.47 14.31
N SER A 152 -6.56 -33.94 15.26
CA SER A 152 -6.65 -33.57 16.67
C SER A 152 -6.07 -32.18 16.96
N LEU A 153 -5.37 -31.58 15.99
CA LEU A 153 -4.84 -30.22 16.03
C LEU A 153 -5.54 -29.38 14.95
N PRO A 154 -6.80 -28.96 15.16
CA PRO A 154 -7.54 -28.17 14.20
C PRO A 154 -7.00 -26.75 14.08
N PHE A 155 -7.44 -26.04 13.03
CA PHE A 155 -7.12 -24.61 12.80
C PHE A 155 -5.63 -24.29 12.66
N GLN A 156 -4.84 -25.20 12.07
CA GLN A 156 -3.44 -24.93 11.74
C GLN A 156 -3.17 -25.04 10.24
N CYS A 157 -2.21 -24.25 9.77
CA CYS A 157 -1.62 -24.40 8.45
C CYS A 157 -0.10 -24.16 8.55
N PHE A 158 0.62 -24.64 7.53
CA PHE A 158 2.06 -24.44 7.39
C PHE A 158 2.31 -23.57 6.17
N VAL A 159 3.05 -22.48 6.36
CA VAL A 159 3.31 -21.49 5.32
C VAL A 159 4.81 -21.39 5.13
N THR A 160 5.30 -21.72 3.93
CA THR A 160 6.64 -21.32 3.50
C THR A 160 6.50 -20.05 2.68
N ALA A 161 6.91 -18.92 3.26
CA ALA A 161 6.92 -17.64 2.59
C ALA A 161 8.34 -17.29 2.15
N TYR A 162 8.45 -16.60 1.03
CA TYR A 162 9.73 -16.26 0.42
C TYR A 162 9.99 -14.76 0.54
N ARG A 163 11.23 -14.41 0.87
CA ARG A 163 11.67 -13.01 0.83
C ARG A 163 11.63 -12.49 -0.62
N PRO A 164 11.31 -11.20 -0.82
CA PRO A 164 11.35 -10.63 -2.16
C PRO A 164 12.74 -10.83 -2.79
N HIS A 165 12.79 -10.96 -4.11
CA HIS A 165 14.07 -10.90 -4.80
C HIS A 165 14.66 -9.51 -4.59
N GLY A 166 15.75 -9.41 -3.84
CA GLY A 166 16.43 -8.13 -3.64
C GLY A 166 16.93 -7.58 -4.97
N THR A 167 16.67 -6.31 -5.25
CA THR A 167 17.24 -5.60 -6.40
C THR A 167 18.67 -5.11 -6.17
N GLY A 168 19.24 -5.42 -4.99
CA GLY A 168 20.49 -4.81 -4.53
C GLY A 168 20.33 -3.32 -4.27
N ILE A 169 21.46 -2.63 -4.06
CA ILE A 169 21.50 -1.17 -4.03
C ILE A 169 21.80 -0.71 -5.47
N ALA A 170 20.98 0.20 -5.99
CA ALA A 170 21.15 0.69 -7.35
C ALA A 170 22.55 1.29 -7.53
N SER A 171 23.19 0.97 -8.65
CA SER A 171 24.53 1.47 -8.99
C SER A 171 25.62 1.11 -7.97
N VAL A 172 25.41 0.07 -7.16
CA VAL A 172 26.42 -0.51 -6.27
C VAL A 172 26.65 -1.97 -6.66
N SER A 173 27.90 -2.29 -6.97
CA SER A 173 28.38 -3.63 -7.24
C SER A 173 28.46 -4.44 -5.95
N GLY A 174 27.98 -5.68 -6.01
CA GLY A 174 28.12 -6.64 -4.93
C GLY A 174 29.57 -7.06 -4.68
N TRP A 175 29.78 -7.79 -3.58
CA TRP A 175 31.06 -8.39 -3.26
C TRP A 175 31.49 -9.37 -4.37
N CYS A 176 32.77 -9.36 -4.75
CA CYS A 176 33.34 -10.17 -5.85
C CYS A 176 32.79 -9.87 -7.26
N CYS A 177 32.16 -8.71 -7.50
CA CYS A 177 31.77 -8.29 -8.84
C CYS A 177 32.88 -7.46 -9.53
N PRO A 178 33.11 -7.61 -10.86
CA PRO A 178 34.15 -6.86 -11.58
C PRO A 178 33.96 -5.33 -11.58
N GLY A 179 32.76 -4.84 -11.29
CA GLY A 179 32.44 -3.40 -11.23
C GLY A 179 32.84 -2.69 -9.94
N GLY A 180 33.44 -3.40 -8.98
CA GLY A 180 33.82 -2.87 -7.68
C GLY A 180 35.33 -2.72 -7.47
N ALA A 181 35.79 -1.57 -6.97
CA ALA A 181 37.17 -1.37 -6.50
C ALA A 181 37.23 -0.36 -5.34
N TYR A 182 38.08 -0.60 -4.34
CA TYR A 182 38.26 0.31 -3.20
C TYR A 182 38.76 1.68 -3.68
N GLY A 183 37.93 2.72 -3.55
CA GLY A 183 38.25 4.09 -3.99
C GLY A 183 38.22 4.34 -5.51
N GLN A 184 37.86 3.36 -6.34
CA GLN A 184 37.91 3.47 -7.82
C GLN A 184 36.75 2.74 -8.54
N GLY A 185 35.77 2.17 -7.83
CA GLY A 185 34.63 1.47 -8.43
C GLY A 185 33.33 1.68 -7.68
N ALA A 186 32.24 1.12 -8.20
CA ALA A 186 30.90 1.25 -7.64
C ALA A 186 30.72 0.33 -6.42
N MET A 187 31.59 0.41 -5.42
CA MET A 187 31.43 -0.31 -4.14
C MET A 187 31.35 0.68 -2.99
N GLU A 188 30.36 0.47 -2.13
CA GLU A 188 30.19 1.24 -0.90
C GLU A 188 29.83 0.31 0.26
N TYR A 189 30.01 0.81 1.48
CA TYR A 189 29.42 0.17 2.65
C TYR A 189 27.91 0.37 2.60
N ALA A 190 27.21 -0.69 2.20
CA ALA A 190 25.76 -0.74 2.19
C ALA A 190 25.21 -0.46 3.60
N ASN A 191 24.19 0.38 3.66
CA ASN A 191 23.35 0.53 4.84
C ASN A 191 21.90 0.18 4.46
N ILE A 192 21.07 -0.11 5.46
CA ILE A 192 19.67 -0.48 5.23
C ILE A 192 18.86 0.69 4.65
N GLU A 193 19.33 1.92 4.83
CA GLU A 193 18.68 3.13 4.31
C GLU A 193 18.83 3.30 2.80
N LEU A 194 19.82 2.64 2.20
CA LEU A 194 20.09 2.59 0.75
C LEU A 194 19.22 1.54 0.03
N MET A 195 18.48 0.72 0.77
CA MET A 195 17.52 -0.23 0.22
C MET A 195 16.13 0.42 0.18
N GLU A 196 15.68 0.80 -1.02
CA GLU A 196 14.48 1.63 -1.19
C GLU A 196 13.15 0.88 -0.95
N ASP A 197 13.14 -0.45 -0.94
CA ASP A 197 11.91 -1.25 -0.82
C ASP A 197 12.10 -2.54 0.01
N LEU A 198 12.73 -2.40 1.19
CA LEU A 198 12.97 -3.55 2.07
C LEU A 198 11.68 -4.01 2.75
N VAL A 199 11.11 -5.10 2.26
CA VAL A 199 10.13 -5.88 3.02
C VAL A 199 10.85 -6.67 4.10
N SER A 200 10.54 -6.37 5.36
CA SER A 200 11.14 -7.08 6.49
C SER A 200 10.46 -8.43 6.76
N ASP A 201 11.19 -9.37 7.36
CA ASP A 201 10.64 -10.65 7.84
C ASP A 201 9.44 -10.43 8.78
N ALA A 202 9.51 -9.40 9.63
CA ALA A 202 8.42 -9.02 10.52
C ALA A 202 7.17 -8.56 9.74
N GLU A 203 7.33 -7.88 8.61
CA GLU A 203 6.22 -7.44 7.75
C GLU A 203 5.56 -8.64 7.04
N ILE A 204 6.35 -9.65 6.62
CA ILE A 204 5.83 -10.89 6.05
C ILE A 204 4.99 -11.63 7.10
N LEU A 205 5.56 -11.86 8.29
CA LEU A 205 4.88 -12.56 9.38
C LEU A 205 3.61 -11.82 9.82
N ALA A 206 3.67 -10.49 9.96
CA ALA A 206 2.51 -9.67 10.29
C ALA A 206 1.43 -9.71 9.21
N THR A 207 1.82 -9.78 7.92
CA THR A 207 0.88 -9.89 6.81
C THR A 207 0.16 -11.22 6.80
N ILE A 208 0.88 -12.32 7.05
CA ILE A 208 0.27 -13.65 7.22
C ILE A 208 -0.68 -13.62 8.41
N ALA A 209 -0.22 -13.18 9.58
CA ALA A 209 -1.07 -13.14 10.78
C ALA A 209 -2.34 -12.29 10.59
N ARG A 210 -2.26 -11.15 9.88
CA ARG A 210 -3.42 -10.26 9.60
C ARG A 210 -4.42 -10.86 8.61
N THR A 211 -4.00 -11.82 7.80
CA THR A 211 -4.84 -12.43 6.75
C THR A 211 -5.42 -13.77 7.18
N MET A 212 -4.86 -14.39 8.21
CA MET A 212 -5.38 -15.62 8.81
C MET A 212 -6.73 -15.41 9.51
N PRO A 213 -7.59 -16.45 9.55
CA PRO A 213 -8.75 -16.47 10.41
C PRO A 213 -8.37 -16.29 11.89
N VAL A 214 -9.27 -15.68 12.67
CA VAL A 214 -9.11 -15.63 14.12
C VAL A 214 -9.05 -17.05 14.69
N ALA A 215 -8.21 -17.25 15.71
CA ALA A 215 -7.98 -18.55 16.36
C ALA A 215 -7.37 -19.64 15.46
N ALA A 216 -6.81 -19.29 14.30
CA ALA A 216 -5.98 -20.17 13.50
C ALA A 216 -4.49 -19.88 13.69
N THR A 217 -3.66 -20.92 13.60
CA THR A 217 -2.20 -20.84 13.72
C THR A 217 -1.54 -21.10 12.38
N ALA A 218 -0.79 -20.14 11.87
CA ALA A 218 0.08 -20.33 10.71
C ALA A 218 1.52 -20.57 11.19
N TRP A 219 2.01 -21.80 11.02
CA TRP A 219 3.40 -22.13 11.25
C TRP A 219 4.22 -21.66 10.05
N THR A 220 4.93 -20.55 10.22
CA THR A 220 5.64 -19.92 9.10
C THR A 220 7.13 -20.26 9.10
N ARG A 221 7.62 -20.66 7.93
CA ARG A 221 9.04 -20.71 7.59
C ARG A 221 9.34 -19.63 6.56
N LEU A 222 10.37 -18.83 6.80
CA LEU A 222 10.89 -17.88 5.82
C LEU A 222 12.05 -18.52 5.05
N SER A 223 12.04 -18.33 3.73
CA SER A 223 13.08 -18.80 2.81
C SER A 223 13.48 -17.69 1.85
N ASP A 224 14.63 -17.87 1.22
CA ASP A 224 15.05 -17.13 0.03
C ASP A 224 14.66 -17.89 -1.24
#